data_AF-A0A532ECM7-F1
#
_entry.id   AF-A0A532ECM7-F1
#
_cell.length_a   1.000
_cell.length_b   1.000
_cell.length_c   1.000
_cell.angle_alpha   90.00
_cell.angle_beta   90.00
_cell.angle_gamma   90.00
#
_symmetry.space_group_name_H-M   'P 1'
#
loop_
_entity.id
_entity.type
_entity.pdbx_description
1 polymer ?
#
loop_
_entity_poly.entity_id
_entity_poly.type
_entity_poly.pdbx_seq_one_letter_code
_entity_poly.pdbx_strand_id
1 'polypeptide(L)'
;MFHESCFVLRAFFRHAAGSLYHIVIVAMSAGIALLLPAGAGRFLSFWSHVEHDKFSLIAVEMIAAVLLMGCFNYVHRSLRDRALAEAALGAGLVSFFPRRGPQARRRIQALKDEQGTGRSVMVIGSSGAGTLVDQVGDLSSVLDKCLEAKILLVNPFSQDARARMQALAHPACTYPAFREEVRQSIALLKRLKAIGKVVKLKLYADAPLVKLVILGDYLWLQHYHADLDIQNMPEYVLQRNRKEHGLYTFYAHYFMQRWESPELPEYDLDTDELVYRSRTGQEIRREPVEIGAAPVAAHSAETARVDTREAFQLLHAPGPYLPARGYDVE
;
A
#
# COMPACT_ATOMS: atom_id res chain seq x y z
N MET A 1 32.76 -28.51 11.21
CA MET A 1 32.52 -28.23 12.65
C MET A 1 31.54 -27.08 12.92
N PHE A 2 31.67 -25.89 12.34
CA PHE A 2 30.72 -24.78 12.63
C PHE A 2 29.29 -24.95 12.07
N HIS A 3 29.11 -25.76 11.03
CA HIS A 3 27.80 -25.97 10.40
C HIS A 3 26.88 -26.95 11.16
N GLU A 4 27.46 -27.92 11.88
CA GLU A 4 26.72 -28.88 12.70
C GLU A 4 26.28 -28.28 14.04
N SER A 5 27.15 -27.49 14.69
CA SER A 5 26.82 -26.81 15.95
C SER A 5 25.66 -25.82 15.81
N CYS A 6 25.53 -25.18 14.64
CA CYS A 6 24.45 -24.23 14.36
C CYS A 6 23.11 -24.93 14.12
N PHE A 7 23.12 -26.14 13.55
CA PHE A 7 21.91 -26.96 13.36
C PHE A 7 21.43 -27.56 14.69
N VAL A 8 22.37 -28.01 15.53
CA VAL A 8 22.10 -28.49 16.90
C VAL A 8 21.55 -27.36 17.77
N LEU A 9 22.13 -26.16 17.75
CA LEU A 9 21.59 -25.01 18.49
C LEU A 9 20.17 -24.66 18.02
N ARG A 10 19.92 -24.62 16.71
CA ARG A 10 18.59 -24.27 16.17
C ARG A 10 17.55 -25.35 16.48
N ALA A 11 17.93 -26.63 16.49
CA ALA A 11 17.08 -27.73 16.93
C ALA A 11 16.82 -27.69 18.45
N PHE A 12 17.82 -27.34 19.25
CA PHE A 12 17.71 -27.19 20.69
C PHE A 12 16.82 -26.00 21.08
N PHE A 13 16.94 -24.85 20.42
CA PHE A 13 16.06 -23.70 20.64
C PHE A 13 14.61 -23.97 20.22
N ARG A 14 14.38 -24.79 19.20
CA ARG A 14 13.03 -25.18 18.75
C ARG A 14 12.37 -26.19 19.69
N HIS A 15 13.14 -27.11 20.28
CA HIS A 15 12.68 -28.02 21.34
C HIS A 15 12.52 -27.31 22.70
N ALA A 16 13.41 -26.37 23.02
CA ALA A 16 13.38 -25.60 24.26
C ALA A 16 12.22 -24.60 24.29
N ALA A 17 11.84 -23.98 23.17
CA ALA A 17 10.70 -23.06 23.13
C ALA A 17 9.36 -23.76 23.47
N GLY A 18 9.18 -25.02 23.03
CA GLY A 18 8.06 -25.86 23.45
C GLY A 18 8.17 -26.28 24.92
N SER A 19 9.37 -26.67 25.37
CA SER A 19 9.62 -27.07 26.76
C SER A 19 9.46 -25.93 27.77
N LEU A 20 9.83 -24.71 27.42
CA LEU A 20 9.80 -23.55 28.31
C LEU A 20 8.35 -23.09 28.56
N TYR A 21 7.50 -23.17 27.54
CA TYR A 21 6.06 -22.98 27.68
C TYR A 21 5.45 -23.98 28.66
N HIS A 22 5.79 -25.27 28.53
CA HIS A 22 5.32 -26.30 29.46
C HIS A 22 5.87 -26.13 30.88
N ILE A 23 7.14 -25.74 31.04
CA ILE A 23 7.73 -25.45 32.36
C ILE A 23 7.02 -24.27 33.02
N VAL A 24 6.75 -23.18 32.27
CA VAL A 24 6.01 -22.03 32.78
C VAL A 24 4.59 -22.41 33.19
N ILE A 25 3.90 -23.25 32.40
CA ILE A 25 2.56 -23.76 32.75
C ILE A 25 2.60 -24.60 34.02
N VAL A 26 3.54 -25.53 34.15
CA VAL A 26 3.65 -26.41 35.33
C VAL A 26 4.01 -25.59 36.56
N ALA A 27 4.94 -24.63 36.45
CA ALA A 27 5.30 -23.74 37.54
C ALA A 27 4.12 -22.83 37.96
N MET A 28 3.36 -22.29 36.99
CA MET A 28 2.13 -21.54 37.28
C MET A 28 1.08 -22.43 37.95
N SER A 29 0.88 -23.65 37.46
CA SER A 29 -0.10 -24.58 38.02
C SER A 29 0.25 -24.99 39.45
N ALA A 30 1.52 -25.31 39.72
CA ALA A 30 2.01 -25.58 41.07
C ALA A 30 1.89 -24.34 41.98
N GLY A 31 2.21 -23.15 41.46
CA GLY A 31 2.02 -21.89 42.18
C GLY A 31 0.56 -21.64 42.55
N ILE A 32 -0.37 -21.87 41.61
CA ILE A 32 -1.81 -21.78 41.84
C ILE A 32 -2.24 -22.80 42.90
N ALA A 33 -1.80 -24.06 42.80
CA ALA A 33 -2.14 -25.13 43.75
C ALA A 33 -1.65 -24.83 45.17
N LEU A 34 -0.49 -24.20 45.32
CA LEU A 34 0.07 -23.82 46.63
C LEU A 34 -0.58 -22.54 47.20
N LEU A 35 -0.97 -21.60 46.34
CA LEU A 35 -1.62 -20.35 46.76
C LEU A 35 -3.12 -20.49 47.00
N LEU A 36 -3.78 -21.49 46.38
CA LEU A 36 -5.22 -21.71 46.48
C LEU A 36 -5.70 -21.89 47.94
N PRO A 37 -5.07 -22.72 48.79
CA PRO A 37 -5.56 -22.98 50.15
C PRO A 37 -5.46 -21.74 51.04
N ALA A 38 -4.32 -21.04 50.98
CA ALA A 38 -4.10 -19.81 51.73
C ALA A 38 -5.02 -18.67 51.23
N GLY A 39 -5.22 -18.58 49.91
CA GLY A 39 -6.15 -17.65 49.29
C GLY A 39 -7.60 -17.92 49.70
N ALA A 40 -8.02 -19.19 49.70
CA ALA A 40 -9.36 -19.60 50.10
C ALA A 40 -9.66 -19.28 51.57
N GLY A 41 -8.70 -19.52 52.48
CA GLY A 41 -8.84 -19.14 53.89
C GLY A 41 -9.01 -17.63 54.07
N ARG A 42 -8.20 -16.82 53.37
CA ARG A 42 -8.33 -15.36 53.39
C ARG A 42 -9.65 -14.89 52.79
N PHE A 43 -10.09 -15.50 51.69
CA PHE A 43 -11.36 -15.18 51.04
C PHE A 43 -12.56 -15.48 51.95
N LEU A 44 -12.59 -16.64 52.61
CA LEU A 44 -13.64 -17.01 53.55
C LEU A 44 -13.69 -16.05 54.75
N SER A 45 -12.52 -15.70 55.31
CA SER A 45 -12.43 -14.72 56.39
C SER A 45 -12.86 -13.32 55.94
N PHE A 46 -12.59 -12.93 54.71
CA PHE A 46 -13.06 -11.65 54.15
C PHE A 46 -14.58 -11.67 53.96
N TRP A 47 -15.12 -12.75 53.38
CA TRP A 47 -16.55 -12.92 53.14
C TRP A 47 -17.37 -12.88 54.44
N SER A 48 -16.85 -13.49 55.50
CA SER A 48 -17.51 -13.43 56.82
C SER A 48 -17.60 -12.00 57.35
N HIS A 49 -16.65 -11.11 57.05
CA HIS A 49 -16.74 -9.70 57.47
C HIS A 49 -17.70 -8.90 56.59
N VAL A 50 -17.71 -9.16 55.28
CA VAL A 50 -18.59 -8.48 54.31
C VAL A 50 -20.06 -8.82 54.54
N GLU A 51 -20.38 -10.05 54.93
CA GLU A 51 -21.76 -10.49 55.20
C GLU A 51 -22.44 -9.70 56.32
N HIS A 52 -21.68 -9.28 57.33
CA HIS A 52 -22.23 -8.62 58.51
C HIS A 52 -22.47 -7.11 58.32
N ASP A 53 -21.93 -6.49 57.26
CA ASP A 53 -22.08 -5.07 56.96
C ASP A 53 -22.71 -4.84 55.59
N LYS A 54 -23.93 -4.28 55.61
CA LYS A 54 -24.73 -3.98 54.40
C LYS A 54 -24.02 -3.01 53.45
N PHE A 55 -23.23 -2.05 53.96
CA PHE A 55 -22.48 -1.12 53.11
C PHE A 55 -21.30 -1.81 52.40
N SER A 56 -20.62 -2.71 53.11
CA SER A 56 -19.54 -3.54 52.54
C SER A 56 -20.04 -4.47 51.43
N LEU A 57 -21.22 -5.07 51.60
CA LEU A 57 -21.83 -5.92 50.56
C LEU A 57 -22.10 -5.14 49.26
N ILE A 58 -22.74 -3.98 49.36
CA ILE A 58 -23.03 -3.12 48.20
C ILE A 58 -21.73 -2.64 47.54
N ALA A 59 -20.72 -2.27 48.32
CA ALA A 59 -19.43 -1.84 47.79
C ALA A 59 -18.72 -2.96 47.01
N VAL A 60 -18.69 -4.19 47.55
CA VAL A 60 -18.09 -5.35 46.88
C VAL A 60 -18.85 -5.70 45.59
N GLU A 61 -20.18 -5.66 45.61
CA GLU A 61 -21.01 -5.91 44.43
C GLU A 61 -20.73 -4.87 43.33
N MET A 62 -20.69 -3.59 43.68
CA MET A 62 -20.39 -2.51 42.72
C MET A 62 -18.99 -2.65 42.12
N ILE A 63 -17.98 -2.96 42.94
CA ILE A 63 -16.61 -3.21 42.46
C ILE A 63 -16.57 -4.43 41.55
N ALA A 64 -17.23 -5.53 41.94
CA ALA A 64 -17.31 -6.74 41.13
C ALA A 64 -18.00 -6.48 39.78
N ALA A 65 -19.09 -5.71 39.77
CA ALA A 65 -19.80 -5.32 38.55
C ALA A 65 -18.89 -4.51 37.60
N VAL A 66 -18.18 -3.51 38.11
CA VAL A 66 -17.24 -2.69 37.31
C VAL A 66 -16.09 -3.54 36.76
N LEU A 67 -15.51 -4.44 37.57
CA LEU A 67 -14.44 -5.34 37.14
C LEU A 67 -14.93 -6.34 36.08
N LEU A 68 -16.12 -6.91 36.27
CA LEU A 68 -16.72 -7.82 35.30
C LEU A 68 -16.99 -7.11 33.98
N MET A 69 -17.60 -5.93 34.00
CA MET A 69 -17.80 -5.12 32.80
C MET A 69 -16.47 -4.82 32.09
N GLY A 70 -15.43 -4.44 32.83
CA GLY A 70 -14.09 -4.21 32.28
C GLY A 70 -13.49 -5.47 31.62
N CYS A 71 -13.59 -6.62 32.29
CA CYS A 71 -13.08 -7.89 31.79
C CYS A 71 -13.83 -8.36 30.54
N PHE A 72 -15.16 -8.33 30.56
CA PHE A 72 -15.98 -8.70 29.41
C PHE A 72 -15.72 -7.78 28.22
N ASN A 73 -15.62 -6.47 28.43
CA ASN A 73 -15.28 -5.52 27.37
C ASN A 73 -13.88 -5.78 26.80
N TYR A 74 -12.90 -6.09 27.65
CA TYR A 74 -11.55 -6.43 27.21
C TYR A 74 -11.52 -7.72 26.38
N VAL A 75 -12.16 -8.80 26.85
CA VAL A 75 -12.23 -10.07 26.13
C VAL A 75 -12.96 -9.90 24.81
N HIS A 76 -14.12 -9.24 24.81
CA HIS A 76 -14.89 -8.99 23.60
C HIS A 76 -14.08 -8.19 22.58
N ARG A 77 -13.43 -7.11 23.01
CA ARG A 77 -12.54 -6.31 22.15
C ARG A 77 -11.37 -7.13 21.63
N SER A 78 -10.73 -7.94 22.48
CA SER A 78 -9.59 -8.78 22.08
C SER A 78 -9.98 -9.80 21.02
N LEU A 79 -11.13 -10.45 21.15
CA LEU A 79 -11.65 -11.38 20.15
C LEU A 79 -11.95 -10.68 18.82
N ARG A 80 -12.58 -9.50 18.88
CA ARG A 80 -12.86 -8.68 17.69
C ARG A 80 -11.57 -8.22 16.99
N ASP A 81 -10.61 -7.72 17.75
CA ASP A 81 -9.33 -7.25 17.22
C ASP A 81 -8.53 -8.41 16.60
N ARG A 82 -8.59 -9.61 17.19
CA ARG A 82 -8.03 -10.83 16.60
C ARG A 82 -8.71 -11.21 15.29
N ALA A 83 -10.04 -11.20 15.24
CA ALA A 83 -10.79 -11.50 14.02
C ALA A 83 -10.45 -10.51 12.88
N LEU A 84 -10.33 -9.21 13.19
CA LEU A 84 -9.91 -8.20 12.22
C LEU A 84 -8.47 -8.42 11.75
N ALA A 85 -7.55 -8.79 12.65
CA ALA A 85 -6.17 -9.09 12.30
C ALA A 85 -6.06 -10.33 11.40
N GLU A 86 -6.83 -11.38 11.69
CA GLU A 86 -6.89 -12.59 10.85
C GLU A 86 -7.45 -12.27 9.45
N ALA A 87 -8.50 -11.45 9.37
CA ALA A 87 -9.05 -10.99 8.09
C ALA A 87 -8.01 -10.16 7.29
N ALA A 88 -7.30 -9.23 7.94
CA ALA A 88 -6.25 -8.44 7.33
C ALA A 88 -5.10 -9.32 6.80
N LEU A 89 -4.63 -10.29 7.60
CA LEU A 89 -3.62 -11.26 7.19
C LEU A 89 -4.12 -12.16 6.04
N GLY A 90 -5.39 -12.56 6.07
CA GLY A 90 -6.03 -13.31 5.00
C GLY A 90 -6.03 -12.55 3.67
N ALA A 91 -6.29 -11.24 3.71
CA ALA A 91 -6.19 -10.34 2.56
C ALA A 91 -4.74 -10.03 2.14
N GLY A 92 -3.76 -10.33 3.01
CA GLY A 92 -2.34 -10.05 2.81
C GLY A 92 -1.89 -8.67 3.29
N LEU A 93 -2.74 -7.92 4.01
CA LEU A 93 -2.40 -6.59 4.53
C LEU A 93 -1.42 -6.71 5.70
N VAL A 94 -0.20 -6.21 5.52
CA VAL A 94 0.87 -6.26 6.53
C VAL A 94 1.23 -4.91 7.11
N SER A 95 0.94 -3.82 6.41
CA SER A 95 1.16 -2.46 6.93
C SER A 95 0.17 -1.47 6.32
N PHE A 96 -0.19 -0.47 7.11
CA PHE A 96 -1.08 0.61 6.72
C PHE A 96 -0.50 1.93 7.22
N PHE A 97 -0.34 2.89 6.31
CA PHE A 97 0.21 4.21 6.60
C PHE A 97 -0.87 5.27 6.33
N PRO A 98 -1.61 5.73 7.36
CA PRO A 98 -2.74 6.65 7.16
C PRO A 98 -2.34 8.04 6.68
N ARG A 99 -1.15 8.53 7.05
CA ARG A 99 -0.60 9.83 6.64
C ARG A 99 0.92 9.79 6.49
N ARG A 100 1.45 10.52 5.51
CA ARG A 100 2.90 10.68 5.30
C ARG A 100 3.50 11.77 6.20
N GLY A 101 3.65 11.47 7.49
CA GLY A 101 4.51 12.30 8.36
C GLY A 101 6.00 12.07 8.06
N PRO A 102 6.91 12.98 8.47
CA PRO A 102 8.36 12.82 8.20
C PRO A 102 8.96 11.51 8.70
N GLN A 103 8.52 11.04 9.88
CA GLN A 103 8.94 9.74 10.44
C GLN A 103 8.37 8.56 9.64
N ALA A 104 7.11 8.65 9.23
CA ALA A 104 6.48 7.64 8.38
C ALA A 104 7.19 7.55 7.03
N ARG A 105 7.60 8.68 6.43
CA ARG A 105 8.34 8.71 5.17
C ARG A 105 9.68 7.96 5.26
N ARG A 106 10.46 8.21 6.31
CA ARG A 106 11.73 7.47 6.54
C ARG A 106 11.50 5.97 6.68
N ARG A 107 10.46 5.57 7.42
CA ARG A 107 10.10 4.16 7.60
C ARG A 107 9.64 3.51 6.29
N ILE A 108 8.79 4.21 5.52
CA ILE A 108 8.33 3.77 4.21
C ILE A 108 9.52 3.58 3.27
N GLN A 109 10.45 4.54 3.25
CA GLN A 109 11.67 4.46 2.43
C GLN A 109 12.52 3.25 2.81
N ALA A 110 12.80 3.06 4.10
CA ALA A 110 13.59 1.94 4.59
C ALA A 110 12.94 0.58 4.21
N LEU A 111 11.61 0.48 4.32
CA LEU A 111 10.89 -0.73 3.93
C LEU A 111 10.96 -0.97 2.42
N LYS A 112 10.79 0.06 1.60
CA LYS A 112 10.90 -0.06 0.13
C LYS A 112 12.31 -0.47 -0.29
N ASP A 113 13.34 0.08 0.35
CA ASP A 113 14.74 -0.29 0.11
C ASP A 113 15.02 -1.76 0.49
N GLU A 114 14.55 -2.20 1.65
CA GLU A 114 14.70 -3.59 2.11
C GLU A 114 13.98 -4.56 1.16
N GLN A 115 12.74 -4.23 0.78
CA GLN A 115 11.88 -5.10 -0.02
C GLN A 115 12.28 -5.15 -1.50
N GLY A 116 12.85 -4.07 -2.05
CA GLY A 116 13.18 -3.94 -3.47
C GLY A 116 14.62 -4.31 -3.84
N THR A 117 15.55 -4.35 -2.88
CA THR A 117 16.96 -4.65 -3.15
C THR A 117 17.13 -6.03 -3.78
N GLY A 118 17.77 -6.09 -4.96
CA GLY A 118 18.03 -7.34 -5.68
C GLY A 118 16.78 -8.04 -6.22
N ARG A 119 15.67 -7.32 -6.39
CA ARG A 119 14.40 -7.85 -6.93
C ARG A 119 14.00 -7.14 -8.21
N SER A 120 13.02 -7.72 -8.92
CA SER A 120 12.32 -7.03 -10.00
C SER A 120 11.36 -6.00 -9.41
N VAL A 121 11.34 -4.81 -9.98
CA VAL A 121 10.49 -3.70 -9.58
C VAL A 121 9.44 -3.47 -10.67
N MET A 122 8.17 -3.46 -10.28
CA MET A 122 7.07 -3.19 -11.21
C MET A 122 6.26 -2.01 -10.69
N VAL A 123 6.04 -1.00 -11.53
CA VAL A 123 5.41 0.26 -11.11
C VAL A 123 4.29 0.64 -12.07
N ILE A 124 3.10 0.91 -11.54
CA ILE A 124 2.07 1.71 -12.23
C ILE A 124 1.97 3.03 -11.48
N GLY A 125 2.43 4.11 -12.12
CA GLY A 125 2.35 5.45 -11.58
C GLY A 125 1.01 6.09 -11.90
N SER A 126 0.23 6.43 -10.87
CA SER A 126 -0.89 7.36 -11.01
C SER A 126 -0.38 8.78 -11.02
N SER A 127 -0.45 9.35 -12.20
CA SER A 127 -0.05 10.70 -12.50
C SER A 127 -1.19 11.63 -12.06
N GLY A 128 -1.26 11.88 -10.76
CA GLY A 128 -2.18 12.83 -10.15
C GLY A 128 -1.40 13.73 -9.20
N ALA A 129 -1.94 14.91 -8.97
CA ALA A 129 -1.38 15.97 -8.15
C ALA A 129 -0.59 15.49 -6.91
N GLY A 130 0.75 15.48 -7.00
CA GLY A 130 1.63 14.87 -6.00
C GLY A 130 2.76 14.06 -6.64
N THR A 131 3.65 14.79 -7.34
CA THR A 131 5.05 14.46 -7.64
C THR A 131 5.30 13.02 -8.08
N LEU A 132 5.23 12.76 -9.38
CA LEU A 132 5.84 11.57 -10.00
C LEU A 132 7.31 11.40 -9.60
N VAL A 133 7.99 12.52 -9.33
CA VAL A 133 9.33 12.61 -8.72
C VAL A 133 9.36 12.06 -7.30
N ASP A 134 8.31 12.21 -6.49
CA ASP A 134 8.20 11.46 -5.22
C ASP A 134 7.94 9.97 -5.52
N GLN A 135 7.27 9.60 -6.61
CA GLN A 135 6.96 8.18 -6.88
C GLN A 135 8.16 7.37 -7.40
N VAL A 136 8.89 7.90 -8.38
CA VAL A 136 10.10 7.28 -8.95
C VAL A 136 11.35 7.73 -8.20
N GLY A 137 11.36 8.93 -7.62
CA GLY A 137 12.45 9.41 -6.76
C GLY A 137 12.47 8.79 -5.37
N ASP A 138 11.32 8.52 -4.72
CA ASP A 138 11.30 7.66 -3.51
C ASP A 138 11.74 6.21 -3.86
N LEU A 139 11.68 5.83 -5.14
CA LEU A 139 12.19 4.53 -5.61
C LEU A 139 13.59 4.63 -6.22
N SER A 140 14.24 5.79 -6.27
CA SER A 140 15.54 5.95 -6.94
C SER A 140 16.60 4.99 -6.36
N SER A 141 16.70 4.94 -5.03
CA SER A 141 17.57 4.02 -4.29
C SER A 141 17.24 2.55 -4.52
N VAL A 142 15.96 2.24 -4.72
CA VAL A 142 15.47 0.88 -5.01
C VAL A 142 15.84 0.48 -6.45
N LEU A 143 15.61 1.38 -7.40
CA LEU A 143 15.88 1.18 -8.82
C LEU A 143 17.39 1.02 -9.10
N ASP A 144 18.24 1.75 -8.36
CA ASP A 144 19.69 1.57 -8.41
C ASP A 144 20.12 0.14 -8.03
N LYS A 145 19.36 -0.54 -7.17
CA LYS A 145 19.67 -1.86 -6.62
C LYS A 145 18.81 -2.99 -7.19
N CYS A 146 17.86 -2.68 -8.06
CA CYS A 146 16.98 -3.67 -8.66
C CYS A 146 17.68 -4.48 -9.76
N LEU A 147 17.11 -5.65 -10.07
CA LEU A 147 17.54 -6.51 -11.19
C LEU A 147 16.93 -6.04 -12.51
N GLU A 148 15.63 -5.74 -12.49
CA GLU A 148 14.84 -5.29 -13.63
C GLU A 148 13.78 -4.31 -13.13
N ALA A 149 13.48 -3.28 -13.91
CA ALA A 149 12.38 -2.36 -13.66
C ALA A 149 11.39 -2.32 -14.85
N LYS A 150 10.11 -2.57 -14.58
CA LYS A 150 9.00 -2.45 -15.52
C LYS A 150 8.09 -1.32 -15.07
N ILE A 151 8.04 -0.23 -15.82
CA ILE A 151 7.38 1.00 -15.40
C ILE A 151 6.28 1.36 -16.39
N LEU A 152 5.06 1.50 -15.87
CA LEU A 152 3.90 2.02 -16.57
C LEU A 152 3.66 3.45 -16.08
N LEU A 153 3.74 4.39 -17.01
CA LEU A 153 3.58 5.81 -16.73
C LEU A 153 2.49 6.42 -17.60
N VAL A 154 1.73 7.37 -17.05
CA VAL A 154 0.73 8.07 -17.86
C VAL A 154 1.47 8.87 -18.94
N ASN A 155 0.96 8.80 -20.16
CA ASN A 155 1.45 9.57 -21.29
C ASN A 155 1.07 11.04 -21.08
N PRO A 156 2.03 11.95 -20.81
CA PRO A 156 1.71 13.33 -20.54
C PRO A 156 1.45 14.15 -21.80
N PHE A 157 1.56 13.53 -22.98
CA PHE A 157 1.32 14.16 -24.27
C PHE A 157 -0.02 13.72 -24.88
N SER A 158 -0.78 12.84 -24.22
CA SER A 158 -2.10 12.45 -24.70
C SER A 158 -3.13 13.55 -24.42
N GLN A 159 -4.11 13.68 -25.32
CA GLN A 159 -5.23 14.60 -25.16
C GLN A 159 -6.04 14.27 -23.90
N ASP A 160 -6.19 12.99 -23.57
CA ASP A 160 -6.92 12.51 -22.38
C ASP A 160 -6.23 12.93 -21.07
N ALA A 161 -4.90 12.82 -21.01
CA ALA A 161 -4.14 13.26 -19.83
C ALA A 161 -4.27 14.78 -19.64
N ARG A 162 -4.23 15.55 -20.74
CA ARG A 162 -4.44 17.01 -20.70
C ARG A 162 -5.84 17.38 -20.23
N ALA A 163 -6.87 16.80 -20.85
CA ALA A 163 -8.26 17.06 -20.51
C ALA A 163 -8.54 16.72 -19.04
N ARG A 164 -7.99 15.60 -18.54
CA ARG A 164 -8.12 15.20 -17.14
C ARG A 164 -7.41 16.16 -16.19
N MET A 165 -6.16 16.54 -16.46
CA MET A 165 -5.44 17.50 -15.61
C MET A 165 -6.14 18.85 -15.54
N GLN A 166 -6.79 19.28 -16.64
CA GLN A 166 -7.62 20.49 -16.66
C GLN A 166 -8.91 20.32 -15.87
N ALA A 167 -9.60 19.17 -15.98
CA ALA A 167 -10.81 18.86 -15.24
C ALA A 167 -10.58 18.73 -13.73
N LEU A 168 -9.41 18.22 -13.33
CA LEU A 168 -9.03 18.07 -11.93
C LEU A 168 -8.82 19.41 -11.21
N ALA A 169 -8.54 20.49 -11.95
CA ALA A 169 -8.46 21.89 -11.50
C ALA A 169 -7.86 22.11 -10.09
N HIS A 170 -6.91 21.27 -9.68
CA HIS A 170 -6.34 21.35 -8.34
C HIS A 170 -5.28 22.48 -8.31
N PRO A 171 -5.38 23.47 -7.40
CA PRO A 171 -4.53 24.66 -7.41
C PRO A 171 -3.03 24.37 -7.37
N ALA A 172 -2.63 23.23 -6.80
CA ALA A 172 -1.23 22.84 -6.64
C ALA A 172 -0.64 22.11 -7.87
N CYS A 173 -1.45 21.70 -8.86
CA CYS A 173 -0.99 20.78 -9.91
C CYS A 173 -1.46 21.19 -11.30
N THR A 174 -0.60 21.99 -11.94
CA THR A 174 -0.79 22.46 -13.30
C THR A 174 -0.29 21.42 -14.32
N TYR A 175 -0.90 21.40 -15.50
CA TYR A 175 -0.47 20.51 -16.59
C TYR A 175 1.01 20.70 -17.01
N PRO A 176 1.60 21.91 -17.02
CA PRO A 176 3.03 22.07 -17.24
C PRO A 176 3.91 21.43 -16.16
N ALA A 177 3.56 21.59 -14.88
CA ALA A 177 4.31 20.96 -13.79
C ALA A 177 4.27 19.42 -13.90
N PHE A 178 3.11 18.89 -14.25
CA PHE A 178 2.93 17.48 -14.53
C PHE A 178 3.81 16.94 -15.67
N ARG A 179 3.85 17.64 -16.82
CA ARG A 179 4.73 17.27 -17.94
C ARG A 179 6.20 17.25 -17.52
N GLU A 180 6.60 18.23 -16.73
CA GLU A 180 7.96 18.35 -16.21
C GLU A 180 8.31 17.19 -15.26
N GLU A 181 7.41 16.77 -14.38
CA GLU A 181 7.62 15.61 -13.50
C GLU A 181 7.80 14.30 -14.29
N VAL A 182 7.01 14.09 -15.35
CA VAL A 182 7.18 12.95 -16.24
C VAL A 182 8.52 13.01 -16.97
N ARG A 183 8.92 14.19 -17.45
CA ARG A 183 10.22 14.42 -18.08
C ARG A 183 11.38 14.05 -17.14
N GLN A 184 11.32 14.48 -15.89
CA GLN A 184 12.35 14.17 -14.88
C GLN A 184 12.40 12.67 -14.55
N SER A 185 11.23 12.02 -14.50
CA SER A 185 11.15 10.57 -14.28
C SER A 185 11.79 9.81 -15.44
N ILE A 186 11.48 10.16 -16.69
CA ILE A 186 12.10 9.55 -17.88
C ILE A 186 13.60 9.80 -17.90
N ALA A 187 14.07 11.00 -17.54
CA ALA A 187 15.49 11.31 -17.43
C ALA A 187 16.20 10.42 -16.38
N LEU A 188 15.56 10.13 -15.25
CA LEU A 188 16.09 9.15 -14.28
C LEU A 188 16.17 7.75 -14.88
N LEU A 189 15.15 7.29 -15.60
CA LEU A 189 15.15 5.96 -16.23
C LEU A 189 16.23 5.84 -17.31
N LYS A 190 16.46 6.89 -18.09
CA LYS A 190 17.57 6.97 -19.05
C LYS A 190 18.92 6.82 -18.37
N ARG A 191 19.15 7.51 -17.24
CA ARG A 191 20.40 7.37 -16.47
C ARG A 191 20.60 5.95 -15.97
N LEU A 192 19.56 5.31 -15.44
CA LEU A 192 19.62 3.92 -14.98
C LEU A 192 19.97 2.97 -16.12
N LYS A 193 19.33 3.13 -17.29
CA LYS A 193 19.62 2.34 -18.49
C LYS A 193 21.06 2.55 -18.98
N ALA A 194 21.57 3.78 -18.96
CA ALA A 194 22.94 4.11 -19.34
C ALA A 194 24.00 3.43 -18.45
N ILE A 195 23.67 3.14 -17.19
CA ILE A 195 24.52 2.39 -16.25
C ILE A 195 24.36 0.86 -16.42
N GLY A 196 23.59 0.42 -17.42
CA GLY A 196 23.39 -0.99 -17.76
C GLY A 196 22.23 -1.68 -17.03
N LYS A 197 21.33 -0.93 -16.38
CA LYS A 197 20.14 -1.51 -15.75
C LYS A 197 19.09 -1.89 -16.79
N VAL A 198 18.42 -3.02 -16.56
CA VAL A 198 17.30 -3.46 -17.41
C VAL A 198 16.05 -2.68 -17.00
N VAL A 199 15.81 -1.57 -17.68
CA VAL A 199 14.64 -0.70 -17.45
C VAL A 199 13.78 -0.66 -18.70
N LYS A 200 12.49 -0.97 -18.52
CA LYS A 200 11.46 -0.88 -19.57
C LYS A 200 10.38 0.10 -19.14
N LEU A 201 9.93 0.92 -20.07
CA LEU A 201 8.89 1.92 -19.87
C LEU A 201 7.79 1.70 -20.91
N LYS A 202 6.52 1.72 -20.49
CA LYS A 202 5.39 1.94 -21.39
C LYS A 202 4.60 3.16 -20.95
N LEU A 203 4.08 3.89 -21.93
CA LEU A 203 3.21 5.03 -21.68
C LEU A 203 1.76 4.64 -21.96
N TYR A 204 0.85 4.95 -21.04
CA TYR A 204 -0.57 4.66 -21.20
C TYR A 204 -1.42 5.92 -21.13
N ALA A 205 -2.53 5.94 -21.87
CA ALA A 205 -3.36 7.14 -22.02
C ALA A 205 -4.44 7.25 -20.95
N ASP A 206 -4.95 6.12 -20.44
CA ASP A 206 -6.07 6.08 -19.52
C ASP A 206 -5.65 6.40 -18.07
N ALA A 207 -6.60 6.86 -17.27
CA ALA A 207 -6.39 7.14 -15.86
C ALA A 207 -6.18 5.83 -15.07
N PRO A 208 -5.06 5.63 -14.36
CA PRO A 208 -5.04 4.55 -13.39
C PRO A 208 -5.91 4.98 -12.19
N LEU A 209 -6.70 4.05 -11.68
CA LEU A 209 -7.45 4.25 -10.44
C LEU A 209 -6.55 4.08 -9.21
N VAL A 210 -5.39 3.46 -9.40
CA VAL A 210 -4.47 3.06 -8.34
C VAL A 210 -3.02 3.34 -8.74
N LYS A 211 -2.24 3.78 -7.77
CA LYS A 211 -0.78 3.74 -7.78
C LYS A 211 -0.35 2.40 -7.20
N LEU A 212 0.53 1.70 -7.92
CA LEU A 212 0.97 0.36 -7.59
C LEU A 212 2.49 0.26 -7.70
N VAL A 213 3.15 -0.29 -6.67
CA VAL A 213 4.57 -0.63 -6.70
C VAL A 213 4.75 -2.03 -6.15
N ILE A 214 5.23 -2.96 -6.98
CA ILE A 214 5.52 -4.33 -6.59
C ILE A 214 7.04 -4.49 -6.45
N LEU A 215 7.46 -4.92 -5.26
CA LEU A 215 8.83 -5.12 -4.82
C LEU A 215 8.98 -6.57 -4.34
N GLY A 216 9.30 -7.48 -5.26
CA GLY A 216 9.38 -8.91 -4.94
C GLY A 216 8.06 -9.47 -4.41
N ASP A 217 8.00 -9.84 -3.14
CA ASP A 217 6.80 -10.40 -2.48
C ASP A 217 5.93 -9.34 -1.80
N TYR A 218 6.25 -8.04 -1.97
CA TYR A 218 5.53 -6.93 -1.37
C TYR A 218 4.94 -6.02 -2.43
N LEU A 219 3.75 -5.50 -2.15
CA LEU A 219 3.01 -4.64 -3.05
C LEU A 219 2.48 -3.45 -2.28
N TRP A 220 2.88 -2.27 -2.72
CA TRP A 220 2.45 -0.98 -2.19
C TRP A 220 1.33 -0.46 -3.07
N LEU A 221 0.19 -0.17 -2.43
CA LEU A 221 -1.03 0.27 -3.08
C LEU A 221 -1.44 1.61 -2.49
N GLN A 222 -1.78 2.56 -3.36
CA GLN A 222 -2.42 3.81 -3.00
C GLN A 222 -3.53 4.06 -4.03
N HIS A 223 -4.76 4.29 -3.58
CA HIS A 223 -5.87 4.59 -4.48
C HIS A 223 -6.02 6.10 -4.69
N TYR A 224 -6.51 6.48 -5.87
CA TYR A 224 -6.79 7.87 -6.19
C TYR A 224 -8.23 8.24 -5.82
N HIS A 225 -8.42 9.37 -5.14
CA HIS A 225 -9.72 10.04 -5.00
C HIS A 225 -9.63 11.42 -5.63
N ALA A 226 -10.60 11.78 -6.47
CA ALA A 226 -10.61 13.04 -7.21
C ALA A 226 -10.59 14.28 -6.31
N ASP A 227 -11.13 14.17 -5.09
CA ASP A 227 -11.33 15.30 -4.18
C ASP A 227 -10.25 15.40 -3.08
N LEU A 228 -9.29 14.46 -3.03
CA LEU A 228 -8.29 14.38 -1.98
C LEU A 228 -6.87 14.46 -2.56
N ASP A 229 -6.04 15.33 -1.97
CA ASP A 229 -4.61 15.41 -2.25
C ASP A 229 -3.94 14.04 -1.98
N ILE A 230 -3.18 13.54 -2.96
CA ILE A 230 -2.47 12.26 -2.91
C ILE A 230 -1.47 12.20 -1.73
N GLN A 231 -0.94 13.35 -1.28
CA GLN A 231 -0.06 13.42 -0.11
C GLN A 231 -0.78 12.96 1.18
N ASN A 232 -2.11 13.09 1.22
CA ASN A 232 -2.95 12.70 2.35
C ASN A 232 -3.56 11.30 2.21
N MET A 233 -3.39 10.65 1.05
CA MET A 233 -3.97 9.34 0.79
C MET A 233 -3.16 8.23 1.48
N PRO A 234 -3.82 7.25 2.14
CA PRO A 234 -3.13 6.17 2.80
C PRO A 234 -2.35 5.26 1.84
N GLU A 235 -1.22 4.73 2.30
CA GLU A 235 -0.49 3.65 1.63
C GLU A 235 -0.75 2.31 2.33
N TYR A 236 -1.14 1.31 1.53
CA TYR A 236 -1.37 -0.06 1.96
C TYR A 236 -0.23 -0.94 1.49
N VAL A 237 0.28 -1.80 2.36
CA VAL A 237 1.30 -2.79 2.00
C VAL A 237 0.68 -4.16 2.08
N LEU A 238 0.67 -4.84 0.94
CA LEU A 238 0.21 -6.20 0.77
C LEU A 238 1.42 -7.12 0.61
N GLN A 239 1.44 -8.25 1.31
CA GLN A 239 2.44 -9.30 1.13
C GLN A 239 1.82 -10.48 0.38
N ARG A 240 2.61 -11.09 -0.51
CA ARG A 240 2.23 -12.32 -1.20
C ARG A 240 1.97 -13.43 -0.19
N ASN A 241 0.76 -13.97 -0.21
CA ASN A 241 0.38 -15.14 0.58
C ASN A 241 0.64 -16.42 -0.24
N ARG A 242 1.14 -17.48 0.41
CA ARG A 242 1.37 -18.80 -0.19
C ARG A 242 0.11 -19.45 -0.75
N LYS A 243 -1.06 -19.11 -0.19
CA LYS A 243 -2.35 -19.64 -0.67
C LYS A 243 -2.93 -18.87 -1.87
N GLU A 244 -2.22 -17.86 -2.36
CA GLU A 244 -2.52 -17.02 -3.53
C GLU A 244 -3.89 -16.31 -3.58
N HIS A 245 -4.74 -16.46 -2.57
CA HIS A 245 -6.05 -15.81 -2.44
C HIS A 245 -5.99 -14.38 -1.86
N GLY A 246 -4.80 -13.82 -1.66
CA GLY A 246 -4.63 -12.47 -1.11
C GLY A 246 -4.80 -11.39 -2.18
N LEU A 247 -5.03 -10.14 -1.75
CA LEU A 247 -5.14 -8.99 -2.66
C LEU A 247 -3.86 -8.74 -3.44
N TYR A 248 -2.70 -9.18 -2.93
CA TYR A 248 -1.43 -9.15 -3.66
C TYR A 248 -1.57 -9.78 -5.06
N THR A 249 -2.09 -11.01 -5.13
CA THR A 249 -2.17 -11.76 -6.39
C THR A 249 -3.07 -11.05 -7.40
N PHE A 250 -4.18 -10.50 -6.92
CA PHE A 250 -5.13 -9.75 -7.74
C PHE A 250 -4.48 -8.52 -8.38
N TYR A 251 -3.81 -7.67 -7.59
CA TYR A 251 -3.15 -6.47 -8.11
C TYR A 251 -1.90 -6.78 -8.94
N ALA A 252 -1.17 -7.85 -8.60
CA ALA A 252 -0.06 -8.32 -9.43
C ALA A 252 -0.55 -8.79 -10.80
N HIS A 253 -1.65 -9.54 -10.85
CA HIS A 253 -2.29 -9.94 -12.12
C HIS A 253 -2.78 -8.73 -12.92
N TYR A 254 -3.40 -7.75 -12.25
CA TYR A 254 -3.79 -6.48 -12.88
C TYR A 254 -2.59 -5.76 -13.52
N PHE A 255 -1.45 -5.69 -12.83
CA PHE A 255 -0.22 -5.13 -13.39
C PHE A 255 0.21 -5.89 -14.64
N MET A 256 0.29 -7.22 -14.56
CA MET A 256 0.76 -8.05 -15.68
C MET A 256 -0.15 -7.94 -16.90
N GLN A 257 -1.47 -7.94 -16.71
CA GLN A 257 -2.44 -7.75 -17.79
C GLN A 257 -2.24 -6.40 -18.50
N ARG A 258 -2.00 -5.32 -17.74
CA ARG A 258 -1.67 -4.01 -18.31
C ARG A 258 -0.33 -4.04 -19.04
N TRP A 259 0.69 -4.62 -18.41
CA TRP A 259 2.05 -4.68 -18.96
C TRP A 259 2.12 -5.45 -20.28
N GLU A 260 1.40 -6.55 -20.38
CA GLU A 260 1.36 -7.41 -21.57
C GLU A 260 0.42 -6.88 -22.66
N SER A 261 -0.37 -5.83 -22.36
CA SER A 261 -1.25 -5.23 -23.36
C SER A 261 -0.43 -4.66 -24.53
N PRO A 262 -0.75 -5.04 -25.78
CA PRO A 262 -0.12 -4.49 -26.99
C PRO A 262 -0.60 -3.07 -27.29
N GLU A 263 -1.71 -2.63 -26.68
CA GLU A 263 -2.28 -1.29 -26.86
C GLU A 263 -1.41 -0.21 -26.22
N LEU A 264 -0.57 -0.59 -25.25
CA LEU A 264 0.33 0.31 -24.55
C LEU A 264 1.69 0.35 -25.26
N PRO A 265 2.06 1.46 -25.92
CA PRO A 265 3.35 1.58 -26.61
C PRO A 265 4.52 1.55 -25.61
N GLU A 266 5.60 0.90 -26.01
CA GLU A 266 6.87 0.93 -25.29
C GLU A 266 7.61 2.22 -25.61
N TYR A 267 8.16 2.87 -24.59
CA TYR A 267 9.00 4.04 -24.78
C TYR A 267 10.46 3.60 -24.91
N ASP A 268 11.06 3.88 -26.06
CA ASP A 268 12.48 3.65 -26.30
C ASP A 268 13.30 4.76 -25.64
N LEU A 269 13.91 4.41 -24.49
CA LEU A 269 14.74 5.32 -23.71
C LEU A 269 15.98 5.84 -24.45
N ASP A 270 16.39 5.21 -25.56
CA ASP A 270 17.58 5.64 -26.31
C ASP A 270 17.24 6.63 -27.43
N THR A 271 16.11 6.42 -28.12
CA THR A 271 15.71 7.21 -29.30
C THR A 271 14.61 8.23 -29.03
N ASP A 272 14.00 8.22 -27.84
CA ASP A 272 12.84 9.06 -27.49
C ASP A 272 11.61 8.81 -28.39
N GLU A 273 11.38 7.55 -28.74
CA GLU A 273 10.28 7.13 -29.60
C GLU A 273 9.32 6.19 -28.87
N LEU A 274 8.04 6.26 -29.23
CA LEU A 274 7.03 5.28 -28.88
C LEU A 274 7.01 4.16 -29.92
N VAL A 275 7.27 2.95 -29.45
CA VAL A 275 7.30 1.73 -30.23
C VAL A 275 5.99 0.98 -30.02
N TYR A 276 5.19 0.89 -31.07
CA TYR A 276 3.95 0.13 -31.09
C TYR A 276 4.25 -1.29 -31.56
N ARG A 277 3.84 -2.28 -30.76
CA ARG A 277 4.06 -3.70 -31.05
C ARG A 277 2.75 -4.43 -31.25
N SER A 278 2.76 -5.43 -32.12
CA SER A 278 1.65 -6.36 -32.32
C SER A 278 1.52 -7.32 -31.14
N ARG A 279 0.42 -8.08 -31.10
CA ARG A 279 0.24 -9.20 -30.16
C ARG A 279 1.34 -10.26 -30.26
N THR A 280 2.03 -10.36 -31.41
CA THR A 280 3.15 -11.29 -31.62
C THR A 280 4.51 -10.67 -31.28
N GLY A 281 4.54 -9.43 -30.76
CA GLY A 281 5.76 -8.72 -30.35
C GLY A 281 6.50 -8.02 -31.50
N GLN A 282 6.00 -8.13 -32.73
CA GLN A 282 6.57 -7.46 -33.90
C GLN A 282 6.31 -5.95 -33.84
N GLU A 283 7.30 -5.15 -34.20
CA GLU A 283 7.17 -3.70 -34.31
C GLU A 283 6.25 -3.35 -35.48
N ILE A 284 5.21 -2.57 -35.21
CA ILE A 284 4.24 -2.09 -36.20
C ILE A 284 4.61 -0.67 -36.65
N ARG A 285 4.95 0.18 -35.69
CA ARG A 285 5.17 1.62 -35.90
C ARG A 285 6.05 2.20 -34.81
N ARG A 286 6.84 3.22 -35.17
CA ARG A 286 7.52 4.13 -34.25
C ARG A 286 7.02 5.55 -34.43
N GLU A 287 6.86 6.28 -33.33
CA GLU A 287 6.48 7.69 -33.32
C GLU A 287 7.44 8.47 -32.41
N PRO A 288 8.07 9.56 -32.89
CA PRO A 288 8.92 10.38 -32.05
C PRO A 288 8.09 11.12 -31.00
N VAL A 289 8.61 11.23 -29.77
CA VAL A 289 7.99 12.00 -28.69
C VAL A 289 8.88 13.17 -28.32
N GLU A 290 8.35 14.38 -28.50
CA GLU A 290 9.01 15.59 -28.04
C GLU A 290 8.93 15.71 -26.51
N ILE A 291 9.90 15.10 -25.83
CA ILE A 291 10.11 15.22 -24.38
C ILE A 291 10.92 16.50 -24.03
N GLY A 292 11.40 17.23 -25.04
CA GLY A 292 12.12 18.48 -24.91
C GLY A 292 11.29 19.61 -24.29
N ALA A 293 11.98 20.62 -23.73
CA ALA A 293 11.34 21.88 -23.36
C ALA A 293 10.61 22.42 -24.59
N ALA A 294 9.33 22.80 -24.42
CA ALA A 294 8.60 23.45 -25.49
C ALA A 294 9.48 24.57 -26.07
N PRO A 295 9.73 24.64 -27.39
CA PRO A 295 10.33 25.81 -27.94
C PRO A 295 9.46 26.99 -27.51
N VAL A 296 10.10 28.05 -27.01
CA VAL A 296 9.47 29.36 -26.84
C VAL A 296 9.20 29.89 -28.24
N ALA A 297 8.25 29.26 -28.92
CA ALA A 297 7.66 29.78 -30.13
C ALA A 297 6.66 30.81 -29.63
N ALA A 298 7.06 32.09 -29.73
CA ALA A 298 6.14 33.20 -29.73
C ALA A 298 5.02 32.86 -30.72
N HIS A 299 3.84 32.50 -30.21
CA HIS A 299 2.63 32.49 -31.01
C HIS A 299 1.80 33.69 -30.63
N SER A 300 1.86 34.63 -31.57
CA SER A 300 0.94 35.73 -31.78
C SER A 300 -0.50 35.33 -31.47
N ALA A 301 -1.21 36.27 -30.87
CA ALA A 301 -2.62 36.19 -30.58
C ALA A 301 -3.41 35.83 -31.84
N GLU A 302 -4.04 34.66 -31.83
CA GLU A 302 -5.17 34.37 -32.71
C GLU A 302 -6.32 33.86 -31.86
N THR A 303 -7.25 34.78 -31.60
CA THR A 303 -8.53 34.57 -30.94
C THR A 303 -9.39 33.60 -31.74
N ALA A 304 -9.48 32.34 -31.31
CA ALA A 304 -10.52 31.41 -31.74
C ALA A 304 -11.67 31.41 -30.72
N ARG A 305 -12.83 31.88 -31.17
CA ARG A 305 -14.11 31.88 -30.44
C ARG A 305 -14.48 30.44 -30.05
N VAL A 306 -14.76 30.21 -28.77
CA VAL A 306 -15.40 28.99 -28.28
C VAL A 306 -16.89 29.09 -28.60
N ASP A 307 -17.35 28.27 -29.54
CA ASP A 307 -18.77 28.06 -29.82
C ASP A 307 -19.36 27.18 -28.71
N THR A 308 -20.10 27.81 -27.80
CA THR A 308 -20.78 27.16 -26.68
C THR A 308 -22.08 26.51 -27.14
N ARG A 309 -22.02 25.49 -28.00
CA ARG A 309 -23.19 24.67 -28.36
C ARG A 309 -22.79 23.24 -28.75
N GLU A 310 -22.28 22.48 -27.80
CA GLU A 310 -22.52 21.03 -27.77
C GLU A 310 -22.45 20.57 -26.32
N ALA A 311 -23.65 20.43 -25.75
CA ALA A 311 -23.86 19.92 -24.40
C ALA A 311 -23.36 18.48 -24.33
N PHE A 312 -22.30 18.26 -23.57
CA PHE A 312 -21.84 16.92 -23.19
C PHE A 312 -22.95 16.23 -22.39
N GLN A 313 -23.64 15.27 -23.01
CA GLN A 313 -24.47 14.31 -22.28
C GLN A 313 -23.53 13.35 -21.54
N LEU A 314 -23.49 13.50 -20.22
CA LEU A 314 -22.95 12.48 -19.32
C LEU A 314 -23.81 11.22 -19.45
N LEU A 315 -23.35 10.25 -20.23
CA LEU A 315 -23.82 8.87 -20.11
C LEU A 315 -23.31 8.34 -18.77
N HIS A 316 -24.11 8.56 -17.73
CA HIS A 316 -24.02 7.84 -16.47
C HIS A 316 -24.13 6.34 -16.78
N ALA A 317 -23.00 5.63 -16.81
CA ALA A 317 -23.01 4.19 -16.63
C ALA A 317 -23.30 3.93 -15.14
N PRO A 318 -24.41 3.24 -14.79
CA PRO A 318 -24.69 2.89 -13.40
C PRO A 318 -23.77 1.72 -13.01
N GLY A 319 -22.58 2.04 -12.50
CA GLY A 319 -21.74 1.09 -11.77
C GLY A 319 -22.33 0.83 -10.38
N PRO A 320 -22.16 -0.36 -9.78
CA PRO A 320 -22.90 -0.78 -8.60
C PRO A 320 -22.26 -0.16 -7.35
N TYR A 321 -22.62 1.07 -7.03
CA TYR A 321 -22.45 1.57 -5.67
C TYR A 321 -23.54 0.95 -4.82
N LEU A 322 -23.21 -0.15 -4.13
CA LEU A 322 -23.99 -0.58 -2.98
C LEU A 322 -23.98 0.58 -1.96
N PRO A 323 -25.14 1.09 -1.51
CA PRO A 323 -25.15 2.04 -0.41
C PRO A 323 -24.60 1.33 0.82
N ALA A 324 -23.48 1.81 1.34
CA ALA A 324 -22.99 1.42 2.64
C ALA A 324 -24.07 1.81 3.66
N ARG A 325 -24.81 0.82 4.17
CA ARG A 325 -25.64 0.99 5.36
C ARG A 325 -24.71 1.44 6.47
N GLY A 326 -24.87 2.70 6.91
CA GLY A 326 -24.26 3.17 8.13
C GLY A 326 -24.66 2.24 9.27
N TYR A 327 -23.69 1.86 10.09
CA TYR A 327 -24.01 1.35 11.42
C TYR A 327 -24.55 2.54 12.20
N ASP A 328 -25.86 2.52 12.46
CA ASP A 328 -26.46 3.40 13.46
C ASP A 328 -25.79 3.08 14.80
N VAL A 329 -25.22 4.11 15.39
CA VAL A 329 -24.68 4.09 16.75
C VAL A 329 -25.87 4.36 17.66
N GLU A 330 -26.36 3.32 18.32
CA GLU A 330 -27.09 3.45 19.59
C GLU A 330 -26.15 3.16 20.76
#